data_AF-A0A966EVD5-F1
#
_entry.id   AF-A0A966EVD5-F1
#
_cell.length_a   1.000
_cell.length_b   1.000
_cell.length_c   1.000
_cell.angle_alpha   90.00
_cell.angle_beta   90.00
_cell.angle_gamma   90.00
#
_symmetry.space_group_name_H-M   'P 1'
#
loop_
_entity.id
_entity.type
_entity.pdbx_description
1 polymer ?
#
loop_
_entity_poly.entity_id
_entity_poly.type
_entity_poly.pdbx_seq_one_letter_code
_entity_poly.pdbx_strand_id
1 'polypeptide(L)'
;MNEESDSSNSHSPSSNGSGGKTWLERLGRVFGADPRSREDLVDLLREAAERGLIETETLTMIEGALEVDQLQVRDAMIPRSQMVVIHQSDSIDEILQVIIDSGHSRFPVVGEDKDELKGILLAKDLLRLVIKDTEIVLKDLVRQPVIIPDSKRLNILLRQFRQSRNHMAMVVDEYSG
;
A
#
# COMPACT_ATOMS: atom_id res chain seq x y z
N MET A 1 -55.25 -57.67 23.40
CA MET A 1 -54.35 -56.66 23.98
C MET A 1 -52.91 -57.16 23.80
N ASN A 2 -52.14 -56.34 23.07
CA ASN A 2 -50.67 -56.24 22.93
C ASN A 2 -50.01 -57.38 22.11
N GLU A 3 -49.59 -57.24 20.83
CA GLU A 3 -48.59 -56.32 20.19
C GLU A 3 -47.25 -56.30 20.96
N GLU A 4 -46.05 -56.49 20.40
CA GLU A 4 -45.57 -56.68 19.01
C GLU A 4 -44.10 -57.22 19.09
N SER A 5 -43.59 -57.68 17.94
CA SER A 5 -42.21 -58.07 17.56
C SER A 5 -41.07 -57.15 18.09
N ASP A 6 -39.81 -57.59 18.23
CA ASP A 6 -38.91 -57.75 17.08
C ASP A 6 -37.56 -58.45 17.38
N SER A 7 -36.81 -58.65 16.30
CA SER A 7 -35.95 -59.77 15.97
C SER A 7 -34.42 -59.58 16.20
N SER A 8 -33.78 -60.70 16.55
CA SER A 8 -32.41 -61.20 16.25
C SER A 8 -31.21 -60.26 15.99
N ASN A 9 -30.06 -60.54 16.64
CA ASN A 9 -28.78 -60.69 15.92
C ASN A 9 -27.74 -61.54 16.68
N SER A 10 -26.98 -62.37 15.95
CA SER A 10 -25.94 -63.28 16.45
C SER A 10 -24.58 -63.09 15.73
N HIS A 11 -23.49 -63.31 16.49
CA HIS A 11 -22.13 -63.78 16.11
C HIS A 11 -21.22 -62.95 15.16
N SER A 12 -20.07 -62.39 15.62
CA SER A 12 -18.68 -62.96 15.76
C SER A 12 -17.70 -62.32 14.71
N PRO A 13 -16.39 -62.66 14.59
CA PRO A 13 -15.24 -61.96 15.20
C PRO A 13 -14.09 -61.52 14.24
N SER A 14 -13.09 -60.82 14.81
CA SER A 14 -11.61 -60.84 14.56
C SER A 14 -10.95 -60.76 13.15
N SER A 15 -10.02 -59.79 13.04
CA SER A 15 -8.60 -59.88 12.60
C SER A 15 -8.14 -59.55 11.16
N ASN A 16 -7.13 -58.66 11.16
CA ASN A 16 -5.92 -58.52 10.33
C ASN A 16 -5.96 -58.14 8.83
N GLY A 17 -5.23 -57.06 8.51
CA GLY A 17 -4.83 -56.67 7.16
C GLY A 17 -3.84 -55.49 7.16
N SER A 18 -2.55 -55.80 7.19
CA SER A 18 -1.45 -54.86 6.89
C SER A 18 -1.34 -54.67 5.36
N GLY A 19 -1.61 -53.47 4.87
CA GLY A 19 -1.45 -53.15 3.46
C GLY A 19 -2.23 -51.90 3.04
N GLY A 20 -1.72 -50.72 3.38
CA GLY A 20 -2.40 -49.48 2.98
C GLY A 20 -1.82 -48.20 3.57
N LYS A 21 -0.49 -48.04 3.60
CA LYS A 21 0.14 -46.76 3.99
C LYS A 21 0.85 -46.02 2.85
N THR A 22 0.98 -46.62 1.66
CA THR A 22 1.66 -45.99 0.50
C THR A 22 0.82 -44.92 -0.22
N TRP A 23 -0.51 -45.01 -0.17
CA TRP A 23 -1.40 -44.00 -0.75
C TRP A 23 -1.58 -42.79 0.17
N LEU A 24 -1.58 -43.02 1.49
CA LEU A 24 -1.59 -41.96 2.51
C LEU A 24 -0.28 -41.17 2.51
N GLU A 25 0.87 -41.80 2.28
CA GLU A 25 2.15 -41.10 2.10
C GLU A 25 2.22 -40.31 0.79
N ARG A 26 1.49 -40.70 -0.26
CA ARG A 26 1.31 -39.88 -1.48
C ARG A 26 0.36 -38.71 -1.29
N LEU A 27 -0.68 -38.85 -0.46
CA LEU A 27 -1.47 -37.73 0.06
C LEU A 27 -0.60 -36.82 0.96
N GLY A 28 0.36 -37.41 1.67
CA GLY A 28 1.41 -36.71 2.40
C GLY A 28 2.42 -35.95 1.51
N ARG A 29 2.44 -36.16 0.19
CA ARG A 29 3.18 -35.28 -0.75
C ARG A 29 2.38 -34.05 -1.18
N VAL A 30 1.08 -34.05 -0.92
CA VAL A 30 0.24 -32.85 -0.91
C VAL A 30 0.38 -32.12 0.44
N PHE A 31 0.91 -32.78 1.48
CA PHE A 31 1.50 -32.12 2.66
C PHE A 31 2.89 -31.59 2.31
N GLY A 32 2.98 -30.30 2.01
CA GLY A 32 4.26 -29.59 1.93
C GLY A 32 4.25 -28.33 1.08
N ALA A 33 3.14 -28.03 0.39
CA ALA A 33 2.98 -26.82 -0.41
C ALA A 33 2.23 -25.70 0.35
N ASP A 34 2.17 -25.78 1.68
CA ASP A 34 1.60 -24.71 2.50
C ASP A 34 2.75 -23.81 2.95
N PRO A 35 2.91 -22.61 2.37
CA PRO A 35 4.00 -21.72 2.74
C PRO A 35 3.89 -21.33 4.22
N ARG A 36 4.95 -21.59 4.99
CA ARG A 36 4.96 -21.34 6.45
C ARG A 36 5.64 -20.02 6.80
N SER A 37 6.31 -19.42 5.82
CA SER A 37 6.94 -18.12 5.89
C SER A 37 6.54 -17.29 4.66
N ARG A 38 6.87 -16.00 4.69
CA ARG A 38 6.67 -15.13 3.53
C ARG A 38 7.62 -15.51 2.40
N GLU A 39 8.82 -15.92 2.76
CA GLU A 39 9.85 -16.41 1.86
C GLU A 39 9.34 -17.66 1.12
N ASP A 40 8.75 -18.63 1.84
CA ASP A 40 8.14 -19.83 1.26
C ASP A 40 7.03 -19.47 0.26
N LEU A 41 6.22 -18.43 0.56
CA LEU A 41 5.15 -17.96 -0.32
C LEU A 41 5.71 -17.33 -1.60
N VAL A 42 6.75 -16.51 -1.48
CA VAL A 42 7.40 -15.88 -2.64
C VAL A 42 8.06 -16.94 -3.53
N ASP A 43 8.73 -17.94 -2.95
CA ASP A 43 9.34 -19.03 -3.70
C ASP A 43 8.29 -19.86 -4.44
N LEU A 44 7.16 -20.17 -3.81
CA LEU A 44 6.04 -20.84 -4.46
C LEU A 44 5.50 -20.05 -5.66
N LEU A 45 5.37 -18.72 -5.52
CA LEU A 45 4.92 -17.84 -6.59
C LEU A 45 5.93 -17.77 -7.74
N ARG A 46 7.23 -17.78 -7.44
CA ARG A 46 8.31 -17.86 -8.45
C ARG A 46 8.25 -19.16 -9.23
N GLU A 47 8.10 -20.30 -8.56
CA GLU A 47 7.92 -21.59 -9.23
C GLU A 47 6.64 -21.62 -10.10
N ALA A 48 5.57 -20.96 -9.67
CA ALA A 48 4.36 -20.82 -10.49
C ALA A 48 4.63 -19.98 -11.75
N ALA A 49 5.41 -18.91 -11.65
CA ALA A 49 5.81 -18.08 -12.79
C ALA A 49 6.71 -18.83 -13.77
N GLU A 50 7.69 -19.60 -13.28
CA GLU A 50 8.58 -20.44 -14.10
C GLU A 50 7.82 -21.50 -14.89
N ARG A 51 6.74 -22.03 -14.32
CA ARG A 51 5.83 -22.97 -15.00
C ARG A 51 4.82 -22.29 -15.93
N GLY A 52 4.88 -20.97 -16.07
CA GLY A 52 3.97 -20.18 -16.92
C GLY A 52 2.54 -20.09 -16.40
N LEU A 53 2.31 -20.35 -15.10
CA LEU A 53 0.98 -20.24 -14.48
C LEU A 53 0.61 -18.81 -14.13
N ILE A 54 1.61 -17.96 -13.91
CA ILE A 54 1.46 -16.51 -13.74
C ILE A 54 2.50 -15.79 -14.60
N GLU A 55 2.14 -14.62 -15.10
CA GLU A 55 3.06 -13.77 -15.84
C GLU A 55 4.09 -13.13 -14.90
N THR A 56 5.30 -12.86 -15.41
CA THR A 56 6.37 -12.23 -14.62
C THR A 56 5.96 -10.87 -14.05
N GLU A 57 5.20 -10.07 -14.80
CA GLU A 57 4.69 -8.79 -14.31
C GLU A 57 3.72 -8.97 -13.13
N THR A 58 2.90 -10.02 -13.16
CA THR A 58 2.01 -10.38 -12.05
C THR A 58 2.81 -10.78 -10.81
N LEU A 59 3.86 -11.58 -10.97
CA LEU A 59 4.77 -11.94 -9.87
C LEU A 59 5.40 -10.68 -9.25
N THR A 60 5.94 -9.77 -10.07
CA THR A 60 6.55 -8.52 -9.60
C THR A 60 5.56 -7.65 -8.83
N MET A 61 4.31 -7.55 -9.29
CA MET A 61 3.26 -6.83 -8.55
C MET A 61 2.96 -7.47 -7.19
N ILE A 62 2.90 -8.80 -7.10
CA ILE A 62 2.65 -9.51 -5.84
C ILE A 62 3.82 -9.33 -4.87
N GLU A 63 5.06 -9.49 -5.34
CA GLU A 63 6.27 -9.26 -4.53
C GLU A 63 6.31 -7.82 -3.97
N GLY A 64 6.06 -6.81 -4.81
CA GLY A 64 6.01 -5.42 -4.35
C GLY A 64 4.88 -5.15 -3.35
N ALA A 65 3.69 -5.74 -3.54
CA ALA A 65 2.60 -5.62 -2.58
C ALA A 65 2.94 -6.26 -1.23
N LEU A 66 3.67 -7.38 -1.26
CA LEU A 66 4.19 -8.03 -0.07
C LEU A 66 5.21 -7.11 0.64
N GLU A 67 6.16 -6.50 -0.07
CA GLU A 67 7.15 -5.59 0.51
C GLU A 67 6.53 -4.37 1.20
N VAL A 68 5.54 -3.72 0.56
CA VAL A 68 4.87 -2.51 1.08
C VAL A 68 4.24 -2.73 2.46
N ASP A 69 3.88 -3.96 2.81
CA ASP A 69 3.33 -4.31 4.13
C ASP A 69 4.34 -4.14 5.29
N GLN A 70 5.64 -4.19 4.98
CA GLN A 70 6.73 -4.02 5.94
C GLN A 70 7.28 -2.59 6.00
N LEU A 71 6.99 -1.77 4.99
CA LEU A 71 7.52 -0.41 4.87
C LEU A 71 6.80 0.59 5.78
N GLN A 72 7.54 1.60 6.19
CA GLN A 72 7.07 2.79 6.88
C GLN A 72 7.15 4.01 5.95
N VAL A 73 6.56 5.12 6.39
CA VAL A 73 6.53 6.36 5.62
C VAL A 73 7.93 6.90 5.37
N ARG A 74 8.83 6.81 6.35
CA ARG A 74 10.24 7.20 6.18
C ARG A 74 10.97 6.48 5.06
N ASP A 75 10.54 5.27 4.70
CA ASP A 75 11.19 4.47 3.65
C ASP A 75 10.79 4.93 2.23
N ALA A 76 9.73 5.74 2.11
CA ALA A 76 9.20 6.22 0.83
C ALA A 76 9.08 7.75 0.73
N MET A 77 9.38 8.50 1.80
CA MET A 77 9.27 9.96 1.82
C MET A 77 10.39 10.65 1.03
N ILE A 78 10.14 11.89 0.59
CA ILE A 78 11.18 12.76 0.05
C ILE A 78 11.80 13.56 1.21
N PRO A 79 13.13 13.50 1.42
CA PRO A 79 13.79 14.28 2.46
C PRO A 79 13.58 15.79 2.29
N ARG A 80 13.47 16.52 3.40
CA ARG A 80 13.20 17.98 3.41
C ARG A 80 14.16 18.79 2.54
N SER A 81 15.45 18.45 2.55
CA SER A 81 16.48 19.13 1.76
C SER A 81 16.27 18.98 0.25
N GLN A 82 15.58 17.93 -0.18
CA GLN A 82 15.31 17.61 -1.58
C GLN A 82 13.92 18.06 -2.05
N MET A 83 13.09 18.61 -1.15
CA MET A 83 11.78 19.11 -1.53
C MET A 83 11.88 20.33 -2.44
N VAL A 84 11.18 20.27 -3.56
CA VAL A 84 10.79 21.43 -4.37
C VAL A 84 9.62 22.11 -3.67
N VAL A 85 9.79 23.38 -3.30
CA VAL A 85 8.81 24.16 -2.54
C VAL A 85 8.51 25.47 -3.26
N ILE A 86 7.40 26.09 -2.89
CA ILE A 86 7.04 27.45 -3.30
C ILE A 86 7.10 28.34 -2.07
N HIS A 87 7.73 29.50 -2.17
CA HIS A 87 7.69 30.49 -1.10
C HIS A 87 6.42 31.33 -1.22
N GLN A 88 5.81 31.67 -0.09
CA GLN A 88 4.60 32.48 -0.05
C GLN A 88 4.80 33.88 -0.64
N SER A 89 6.04 34.38 -0.62
CA SER A 89 6.45 35.67 -1.15
C SER A 89 6.80 35.64 -2.64
N ASP A 90 6.86 34.46 -3.28
CA ASP A 90 7.16 34.33 -4.71
C ASP A 90 6.07 35.01 -5.55
N SER A 91 6.51 35.67 -6.63
CA SER A 91 5.62 36.17 -7.66
C SER A 91 4.97 35.02 -8.44
N ILE A 92 3.84 35.28 -9.09
CA ILE A 92 3.16 34.28 -9.91
C ILE A 92 4.06 33.72 -11.02
N ASP A 93 4.91 34.56 -11.62
CA ASP A 93 5.83 34.13 -12.69
C ASP A 93 6.91 33.17 -12.15
N GLU A 94 7.48 33.45 -10.97
CA GLU A 94 8.44 32.56 -10.30
C GLU A 94 7.79 31.21 -9.94
N ILE A 95 6.57 31.25 -9.41
CA ILE A 95 5.80 30.04 -9.09
C ILE A 95 5.57 29.19 -10.34
N LEU A 96 5.15 29.81 -11.45
CA LEU A 96 4.92 29.11 -12.71
C LEU A 96 6.22 28.49 -13.25
N GLN A 97 7.34 29.20 -13.12
CA GLN A 97 8.65 28.68 -13.53
C GLN A 97 9.01 27.41 -12.74
N VAL A 98 8.87 27.43 -11.41
CA VAL A 98 9.11 26.25 -10.55
C VAL A 98 8.20 25.07 -10.94
N ILE A 99 6.93 25.34 -11.24
CA ILE A 99 5.96 24.31 -11.63
C ILE A 99 6.33 23.68 -12.97
N ILE A 100 6.69 24.50 -13.96
CA ILE A 100 7.05 24.03 -15.30
C ILE A 100 8.35 23.22 -15.26
N ASP A 101 9.37 23.73 -14.56
CA ASP A 101 10.70 23.09 -14.52
C ASP A 101 10.69 21.75 -13.77
N SER A 102 9.91 21.65 -12.68
CA SER A 102 9.81 20.42 -11.89
C SER A 102 8.82 19.40 -12.46
N GLY A 103 7.80 19.86 -13.19
CA GLY A 103 6.71 19.01 -13.69
C GLY A 103 5.84 18.36 -12.60
N HIS A 104 5.96 18.81 -11.33
CA HIS A 104 5.17 18.25 -10.23
C HIS A 104 3.74 18.80 -10.22
N SER A 105 2.81 18.04 -9.65
CA SER A 105 1.40 18.45 -9.55
C SER A 105 1.03 19.16 -8.24
N ARG A 106 1.86 19.01 -7.20
CA ARG A 106 1.61 19.51 -5.84
C ARG A 106 2.91 20.00 -5.23
N PHE A 107 2.82 21.10 -4.50
CA PHE A 107 3.97 21.79 -3.93
C PHE A 107 3.67 22.19 -2.49
N PRO A 108 4.55 21.87 -1.54
CA PRO A 108 4.54 22.53 -0.24
C PRO A 108 4.74 24.03 -0.43
N VAL A 109 3.88 24.82 0.19
CA VAL A 109 4.04 26.27 0.28
C VAL A 109 4.62 26.59 1.64
N VAL A 110 5.73 27.32 1.65
CA VAL A 110 6.49 27.67 2.84
C VAL A 110 6.57 29.19 3.01
N GLY A 111 6.87 29.66 4.22
CA GLY A 111 7.15 31.07 4.48
C GLY A 111 8.56 31.46 4.06
N GLU A 112 9.24 32.23 4.91
CA GLU A 112 10.64 32.62 4.70
C GLU A 112 11.61 31.43 4.83
N ASP A 113 11.28 30.49 5.73
CA ASP A 113 12.00 29.23 5.90
C ASP A 113 11.12 28.04 5.48
N LYS A 114 11.75 26.98 5.00
CA LYS A 114 11.14 25.66 4.81
C LYS A 114 10.52 25.08 6.09
N ASP A 115 10.90 25.56 7.28
CA ASP A 115 10.28 25.22 8.57
C ASP A 115 8.83 25.71 8.65
N GLU A 116 8.55 26.83 8.01
CA GLU A 116 7.27 27.50 8.13
C GLU A 116 6.29 27.01 7.07
N LEU A 117 5.86 25.76 7.18
CA LEU A 117 4.89 25.16 6.29
C LEU A 117 3.54 25.91 6.36
N LYS A 118 3.12 26.51 5.25
CA LYS A 118 1.83 27.20 5.10
C LYS A 118 0.73 26.29 4.55
N GLY A 119 1.11 25.30 3.73
CA GLY A 119 0.21 24.29 3.22
C GLY A 119 0.65 23.70 1.89
N ILE A 120 -0.30 23.31 1.05
CA ILE A 120 -0.05 22.67 -0.25
C ILE A 120 -0.78 23.44 -1.35
N LEU A 121 -0.05 23.79 -2.40
CA LEU A 121 -0.59 24.30 -3.66
C LEU A 121 -0.73 23.15 -4.66
N LEU A 122 -1.84 23.11 -5.39
CA LEU A 122 -2.01 22.22 -6.55
C LEU A 122 -1.77 23.04 -7.82
N ALA A 123 -0.83 22.61 -8.67
CA ALA A 123 -0.46 23.33 -9.89
C ALA A 123 -1.68 23.64 -10.78
N LYS A 124 -2.60 22.67 -10.89
CA LYS A 124 -3.82 22.82 -11.69
C LYS A 124 -4.74 23.98 -11.26
N ASP A 125 -4.63 24.48 -10.04
CA ASP A 125 -5.47 25.60 -9.61
C ASP A 125 -5.02 26.92 -10.20
N LEU A 126 -3.76 27.01 -10.62
CA LEU A 126 -3.24 28.16 -11.36
C LEU A 126 -3.79 28.24 -12.78
N LEU A 127 -4.47 27.21 -13.29
CA LEU A 127 -5.20 27.31 -14.56
C LEU A 127 -6.29 28.40 -14.54
N ARG A 128 -6.73 28.84 -13.34
CA ARG A 128 -7.64 29.98 -13.19
C ARG A 128 -7.03 31.29 -13.71
N LEU A 129 -5.69 31.41 -13.77
CA LEU A 129 -4.99 32.58 -14.34
C LEU A 129 -5.28 32.77 -15.83
N VAL A 130 -5.67 31.69 -16.53
CA VAL A 130 -5.99 31.75 -17.96
C VAL A 130 -7.32 32.46 -18.20
N ILE A 131 -8.18 32.55 -17.19
CA ILE A 131 -9.47 33.25 -17.28
C ILE A 131 -9.21 34.74 -17.03
N LYS A 132 -9.44 35.58 -18.05
CA LYS A 132 -9.33 37.05 -17.95
C LYS A 132 -10.12 37.58 -16.74
N ASP A 133 -9.57 38.61 -16.10
CA ASP A 133 -10.13 39.33 -14.94
C ASP A 133 -10.19 38.55 -13.61
N THR A 134 -9.41 37.47 -13.46
CA THR A 134 -9.25 36.79 -12.17
C THR A 134 -7.97 37.23 -11.49
N GLU A 135 -8.08 38.08 -10.47
CA GLU A 135 -6.99 38.27 -9.50
C GLU A 135 -6.88 37.01 -8.64
N ILE A 136 -5.69 36.40 -8.61
CA ILE A 136 -5.43 35.24 -7.76
C ILE A 136 -4.61 35.68 -6.55
N VAL A 137 -5.18 35.45 -5.38
CA VAL A 137 -4.43 35.51 -4.12
C VAL A 137 -3.95 34.10 -3.82
N LEU A 138 -2.62 33.87 -3.83
CA LEU A 138 -2.01 32.57 -3.59
C LEU A 138 -2.57 31.88 -2.34
N LYS A 139 -2.73 32.66 -1.25
CA LYS A 139 -3.25 32.21 0.04
C LYS A 139 -4.59 31.47 -0.06
N ASP A 140 -5.45 31.84 -1.01
CA ASP A 140 -6.77 31.23 -1.19
C ASP A 140 -6.70 29.88 -1.92
N LEU A 141 -5.59 29.60 -2.58
CA LEU A 141 -5.32 28.32 -3.26
C LEU A 141 -4.56 27.33 -2.37
N VAL A 142 -3.90 27.81 -1.31
CA VAL A 142 -3.15 26.98 -0.37
C VAL A 142 -4.11 26.20 0.52
N ARG A 143 -3.93 24.88 0.53
CA ARG A 143 -4.74 23.95 1.35
C ARG A 143 -3.96 23.45 2.55
N GLN A 144 -4.68 23.17 3.63
CA GLN A 144 -4.09 22.55 4.80
C GLN A 144 -3.55 21.15 4.46
N PRO A 145 -2.30 20.83 4.82
CA PRO A 145 -1.69 19.55 4.56
C PRO A 145 -2.20 18.49 5.54
N VAL A 146 -2.26 17.24 5.10
CA VAL A 146 -2.36 16.11 6.03
C VAL A 146 -0.99 15.88 6.65
N ILE A 147 -0.91 15.88 7.97
CA ILE A 147 0.32 15.62 8.72
C ILE A 147 0.34 14.17 9.19
N ILE A 148 1.48 13.51 9.05
CA ILE A 148 1.68 12.11 9.46
C ILE A 148 3.06 11.92 10.12
N PRO A 149 3.19 11.00 11.09
CA PRO A 149 4.49 10.62 11.59
C PRO A 149 5.25 9.76 10.57
N ASP A 150 6.57 9.86 10.57
CA ASP A 150 7.47 9.08 9.72
C ASP A 150 7.41 7.56 10.02
N SER A 151 7.09 7.21 11.27
CA SER A 151 6.94 5.85 11.80
C SER A 151 5.67 5.13 11.35
N LYS A 152 4.74 5.85 10.70
CA LYS A 152 3.48 5.28 10.22
C LYS A 152 3.73 4.20 9.18
N ARG A 153 3.00 3.08 9.24
CA ARG A 153 3.06 2.03 8.22
C ARG A 153 2.55 2.53 6.86
N LEU A 154 3.30 2.23 5.80
CA LEU A 154 3.02 2.71 4.44
C LEU A 154 1.72 2.14 3.88
N ASN A 155 1.43 0.86 4.13
CA ASN A 155 0.17 0.21 3.74
C ASN A 155 -1.08 0.90 4.34
N ILE A 156 -0.99 1.42 5.57
CA ILE A 156 -2.04 2.18 6.24
C ILE A 156 -2.20 3.55 5.56
N LEU A 157 -1.09 4.25 5.29
CA LEU A 157 -1.12 5.54 4.60
C LEU A 157 -1.75 5.40 3.20
N LEU A 158 -1.35 4.39 2.43
CA LEU A 158 -1.90 4.14 1.09
C LEU A 158 -3.42 3.95 1.12
N ARG A 159 -3.93 3.20 2.11
CA ARG A 159 -5.39 3.04 2.30
C ARG A 159 -6.07 4.38 2.63
N GLN A 160 -5.47 5.19 3.49
CA GLN A 160 -6.00 6.51 3.84
C GLN A 160 -6.01 7.46 2.65
N PHE A 161 -4.94 7.51 1.85
CA PHE A 161 -4.88 8.28 0.61
C PHE A 161 -5.99 7.88 -0.36
N ARG A 162 -6.22 6.58 -0.56
CA ARG A 162 -7.32 6.09 -1.41
C ARG A 162 -8.70 6.52 -0.91
N GLN A 163 -8.95 6.45 0.40
CA GLN A 163 -10.24 6.82 0.99
C GLN A 163 -10.50 8.32 0.98
N SER A 164 -9.48 9.12 1.32
CA SER A 164 -9.58 10.58 1.42
C SER A 164 -9.35 11.30 0.08
N ARG A 165 -8.96 10.58 -0.98
CA ARG A 165 -8.50 11.15 -2.26
C ARG A 165 -7.35 12.15 -2.09
N ASN A 166 -6.50 11.89 -1.09
CA ASN A 166 -5.26 12.62 -0.89
C ASN A 166 -4.12 11.96 -1.66
N HIS A 167 -3.16 12.77 -2.07
CA HIS A 167 -2.03 12.34 -2.90
C HIS A 167 -0.68 12.88 -2.38
N MET A 168 -0.69 13.60 -1.26
CA MET A 168 0.48 14.16 -0.61
C MET A 168 0.14 14.33 0.87
N ALA A 169 1.12 14.06 1.72
CA ALA A 169 1.09 14.36 3.14
C ALA A 169 2.46 14.93 3.52
N MET A 170 2.47 15.72 4.58
CA MET A 170 3.68 16.27 5.16
C MET A 170 4.08 15.38 6.34
N VAL A 171 5.34 14.96 6.33
CA VAL A 171 5.89 14.06 7.33
C VAL A 171 6.51 14.88 8.46
N VAL A 172 6.20 14.52 9.69
CA VAL A 172 6.84 15.07 10.89
C VAL A 172 7.60 13.95 11.60
N ASP A 173 8.79 14.27 12.10
CA ASP A 173 9.52 13.40 13.03
C ASP A 173 9.01 13.68 14.45
N GLU A 174 8.97 12.64 15.28
CA GLU A 174 8.50 12.66 16.67
C GLU A 174 9.35 13.59 17.57
N TYR A 175 10.51 14.04 17.08
CA TYR A 175 11.46 14.92 17.76
C TYR A 175 11.52 16.35 17.22
N SER A 176 10.83 16.64 16.11
CA SER A 176 10.78 17.97 15.50
C SER A 176 9.41 18.59 15.76
N GLY A 177 9.40 19.69 16.52
CA GLY A 177 8.22 20.53 16.70
C GLY A 177 7.78 21.23 15.41
#